data_AF-A0AAF0V568-F1
#
_entry.id   AF-A0AAF0V568-F1
#
_cell.length_a   1.000
_cell.length_b   1.000
_cell.length_c   1.000
_cell.angle_alpha   90.00
_cell.angle_beta   90.00
_cell.angle_gamma   90.00
#
_symmetry.space_group_name_H-M   'P 1'
#
loop_
_entity.id
_entity.type
_entity.pdbx_description
1 polymer ?
#
loop_
_entity_poly.entity_id
_entity_poly.type
_entity_poly.pdbx_seq_one_letter_code
_entity_poly.pdbx_strand_id
1 'polypeptide(L)'
;MASNSTWSWEQHKKFQNALAIYGIDETAGMWRYLVRTMGKTEEEVKSYYEKLMVEIKKIEAAPISEELAELEARNEEKDVD
;
A
#
# COMPACT_ATOMS: atom_id res chain seq x y z
N MET A 1 -2.38 13.61 23.48
CA MET A 1 -1.99 14.34 22.25
C MET A 1 -1.37 13.32 21.31
N ALA A 2 -2.06 12.93 20.24
CA ALA A 2 -1.48 12.06 19.24
C ALA A 2 -0.36 12.85 18.57
N SER A 3 0.89 12.42 18.75
CA SER A 3 2.02 12.92 17.99
C SER A 3 1.68 12.73 16.52
N ASN A 4 1.36 13.83 15.84
CA ASN A 4 1.13 13.84 14.41
C ASN A 4 2.50 13.65 13.75
N SER A 5 3.03 12.44 13.83
CA SER A 5 4.30 12.04 13.26
C SER A 5 4.13 12.07 11.75
N THR A 6 4.34 13.22 11.14
CA THR A 6 4.41 13.37 9.69
C THR A 6 5.56 12.52 9.17
N TRP A 7 5.24 11.49 8.39
CA TRP A 7 6.23 10.66 7.73
C TRP A 7 6.96 11.49 6.68
N SER A 8 8.28 11.58 6.79
CA SER A 8 9.08 12.23 5.75
C SER A 8 9.19 11.34 4.50
N TRP A 9 9.46 11.97 3.36
CA TRP A 9 9.73 11.24 2.11
C TRP A 9 10.85 10.20 2.27
N GLU A 10 11.91 10.54 3.01
CA GLU A 10 13.01 9.62 3.26
C GLU A 10 12.61 8.43 4.14
N GLN A 11 11.75 8.65 5.15
CA GLN A 11 11.20 7.58 5.98
C GLN A 11 10.32 6.65 5.16
N HIS A 12 9.46 7.20 4.31
CA HIS A 12 8.61 6.43 3.40
C HIS A 12 9.44 5.60 2.42
N LYS A 13 10.49 6.18 1.82
CA LYS A 13 11.38 5.45 0.90
C LYS A 13 12.12 4.30 1.59
N LYS A 14 12.62 4.52 2.81
CA LYS A 14 13.26 3.46 3.61
C LYS A 14 12.27 2.34 3.96
N PHE A 15 11.02 2.71 4.23
CA PHE A 15 9.94 1.76 4.48
C PHE A 15 9.65 0.87 3.27
N GLN A 16 9.45 1.47 2.09
CA GLN A 16 9.23 0.72 0.86
C GLN A 16 10.42 -0.19 0.50
N ASN A 17 11.66 0.29 0.67
CA ASN A 17 12.85 -0.52 0.42
C ASN A 17 12.91 -1.75 1.34
N ALA A 18 12.54 -1.59 2.61
CA ALA A 18 12.48 -2.71 3.53
C ALA A 18 11.39 -3.71 3.14
N LEU A 19 10.21 -3.26 2.72
CA LEU A 19 9.16 -4.13 2.18
C LEU A 19 9.60 -4.85 0.91
N ALA A 20 10.41 -4.22 0.06
CA ALA A 20 10.96 -4.89 -1.13
C ALA A 20 11.96 -6.01 -0.80
N ILE A 21 12.66 -5.92 0.34
CA ILE A 21 13.64 -6.92 0.79
C ILE A 21 12.97 -8.05 1.57
N TYR A 22 12.06 -7.71 2.49
CA TYR A 22 11.44 -8.67 3.40
C TYR A 22 10.10 -9.21 2.89
N GLY A 23 9.54 -8.61 1.84
CA GLY A 23 8.18 -8.87 1.39
C GLY A 23 7.13 -8.23 2.32
N ILE A 24 5.88 -8.62 2.10
CA ILE A 24 4.74 -8.29 2.97
C ILE A 24 4.58 -9.28 4.13
N ASP A 25 5.49 -10.24 4.27
CA ASP A 25 5.48 -11.20 5.36
C ASP A 25 5.96 -10.54 6.64
N GLU A 26 5.07 -10.47 7.64
CA GLU A 26 5.30 -9.83 8.93
C GLU A 26 6.36 -10.57 9.77
N THR A 27 7.64 -10.36 9.42
CA THR A 27 8.76 -11.03 10.07
C THR A 27 9.32 -10.15 11.19
N ALA A 28 9.61 -10.72 12.37
CA ALA A 28 10.15 -10.00 13.52
C ALA A 28 11.44 -9.20 13.19
N GLY A 29 12.25 -9.69 12.23
CA GLY A 29 13.44 -8.99 11.74
C GLY A 29 13.13 -7.70 10.98
N MET A 30 12.04 -7.67 10.21
CA MET A 30 11.59 -6.50 9.45
C MET A 30 11.22 -5.37 10.40
N TRP A 31 10.35 -5.64 11.38
CA TRP A 31 9.89 -4.63 12.34
C TRP A 31 11.05 -4.00 13.12
N ARG A 32 11.98 -4.83 13.59
CA ARG A 32 13.18 -4.34 14.29
C ARG A 32 14.05 -3.47 13.39
N TYR A 33 14.22 -3.83 12.12
CA TYR A 33 14.97 -3.02 11.15
C TYR A 33 14.27 -1.67 10.87
N LEU A 34 12.96 -1.68 10.65
CA LEU A 34 12.16 -0.48 10.38
C LEU A 34 12.20 0.51 11.57
N VAL A 35 11.94 0.02 12.78
CA VAL A 35 11.99 0.80 14.04
C VAL A 35 13.36 1.45 14.22
N ARG A 36 14.44 0.65 14.06
CA ARG A 36 15.83 1.13 14.18
C ARG A 36 16.16 2.19 13.14
N THR A 37 15.70 1.99 11.90
CA THR A 37 16.09 2.80 10.74
C THR A 37 15.31 4.12 10.65
N MET A 38 14.09 4.16 11.21
CA MET A 38 13.20 5.32 11.11
C MET A 38 13.13 6.15 12.38
N GLY A 39 13.64 5.64 13.50
CA GLY A 39 13.55 6.31 14.81
C GLY A 39 12.11 6.47 15.28
N LYS A 40 11.23 5.54 14.86
CA LYS A 40 9.80 5.48 15.21
C LYS A 40 9.54 4.29 16.13
N THR A 41 8.46 4.32 16.89
CA THR A 41 8.09 3.17 17.71
C THR A 41 7.50 2.06 16.85
N GLU A 42 7.48 0.83 17.37
CA GLU A 42 6.92 -0.31 16.63
C GLU A 42 5.44 -0.10 16.31
N GLU A 43 4.70 0.53 17.21
CA GLU A 43 3.28 0.87 17.05
C GLU A 43 3.06 1.90 15.93
N GLU A 44 3.92 2.91 15.84
CA GLU A 44 3.85 3.92 14.76
C GLU A 44 4.11 3.27 13.39
N VAL A 45 5.08 2.35 13.32
CA VAL A 45 5.43 1.65 12.07
C VAL A 45 4.33 0.67 11.67
N LYS A 46 3.76 -0.09 12.61
CA LYS A 46 2.63 -1.00 12.35
C LYS A 46 1.37 -0.26 11.90
N SER A 47 1.02 0.84 12.57
CA SER A 47 -0.13 1.66 12.18
C SER A 47 0.03 2.24 10.77
N TYR A 48 1.26 2.60 10.37
CA TYR A 48 1.54 3.04 9.01
C TYR A 48 1.44 1.92 7.98
N TYR A 49 1.94 0.72 8.33
CA TYR A 49 1.82 -0.47 7.49
C TYR A 49 0.36 -0.85 7.25
N GLU A 50 -0.47 -0.87 8.29
CA GLU A 50 -1.91 -1.14 8.16
C GLU A 50 -2.59 -0.17 7.19
N LYS A 51 -2.27 1.13 7.27
CA LYS A 51 -2.79 2.14 6.34
C LYS A 51 -2.36 1.87 4.91
N LEU A 52 -1.09 1.54 4.69
CA LEU A 52 -0.59 1.17 3.36
C LEU A 52 -1.33 -0.06 2.82
N MET A 53 -1.51 -1.09 3.64
CA MET A 53 -2.22 -2.30 3.22
C MET A 53 -3.69 -2.04 2.87
N VAL A 54 -4.35 -1.13 3.60
CA VAL A 54 -5.71 -0.69 3.25
C VAL A 54 -5.72 0.06 1.93
N GLU A 55 -4.74 0.92 1.66
CA GLU A 55 -4.63 1.62 0.37
C GLU A 55 -4.34 0.66 -0.80
N ILE A 56 -3.40 -0.28 -0.62
CA ILE A 56 -3.11 -1.32 -1.63
C ILE A 56 -4.38 -2.12 -1.94
N LYS A 57 -5.08 -2.61 -0.91
CA LYS A 57 -6.34 -3.34 -1.11
C LYS A 57 -7.40 -2.50 -1.83
N LYS A 58 -7.46 -1.18 -1.58
CA LYS A 58 -8.36 -0.29 -2.32
C LYS A 58 -7.97 -0.15 -3.79
N ILE A 59 -6.68 -0.12 -4.10
CA ILE A 59 -6.19 -0.06 -5.48
C ILE A 59 -6.45 -1.40 -6.20
N GLU A 60 -6.23 -2.53 -5.52
CA GLU A 60 -6.49 -3.87 -6.07
C GLU A 60 -7.99 -4.14 -6.23
N ALA A 61 -8.81 -3.68 -5.28
CA ALA A 61 -10.26 -3.82 -5.34
C ALA A 61 -10.93 -2.75 -6.21
N ALA A 62 -10.20 -1.71 -6.63
CA ALA A 62 -10.71 -0.78 -7.62
C ALA A 62 -10.81 -1.54 -8.95
N PRO A 63 -12.02 -1.79 -9.48
CA PRO A 63 -12.13 -2.26 -10.84
C PRO A 63 -11.42 -1.25 -11.74
N ILE A 64 -10.60 -1.75 -12.67
CA ILE A 64 -9.97 -0.92 -13.69
C ILE A 64 -11.13 -0.30 -14.48
N SER A 65 -11.45 0.94 -14.11
CA SER A 65 -12.58 1.78 -14.50
C SER A 65 -13.83 1.06 -15.02
N GLU A 66 -14.96 1.36 -14.39
CA GLU A 66 -16.31 1.20 -14.95
C GLU A 66 -16.39 1.62 -16.45
N GLU A 67 -15.55 2.56 -16.88
CA GLU A 67 -15.34 2.97 -18.28
C GLU A 67 -14.81 1.87 -19.21
N LEU A 68 -13.90 0.98 -18.77
CA LEU A 68 -13.45 -0.17 -19.57
C LEU A 68 -14.53 -1.27 -19.62
N ALA A 69 -15.24 -1.50 -18.51
CA ALA A 69 -16.35 -2.44 -18.48
C ALA A 69 -17.52 -1.98 -19.38
N GLU A 70 -17.80 -0.68 -19.42
CA GLU A 70 -18.80 -0.09 -20.34
C GLU A 70 -18.33 -0.11 -21.81
N LEU A 71 -17.03 0.06 -22.07
CA LEU A 71 -16.47 -0.03 -23.43
C LEU A 71 -16.47 -1.46 -23.96
N GLU A 72 -16.22 -2.46 -23.11
CA GLU A 72 -16.35 -3.88 -23.47
C GLU A 72 -17.81 -4.23 -23.77
N ALA A 73 -18.76 -3.81 -22.90
CA ALA A 73 -20.19 -4.04 -23.13
C ALA A 73 -20.71 -3.39 -24.42
N ARG A 74 -20.23 -2.18 -24.76
CA ARG A 74 -20.60 -1.48 -25.99
C ARG A 74 -20.01 -2.13 -27.26
N ASN A 75 -18.85 -2.76 -27.17
CA ASN A 75 -18.23 -3.41 -28.32
C ASN A 75 -18.87 -4.77 -28.62
N GLU A 76 -19.34 -5.51 -27.61
CA GLU A 76 -20.04 -6.80 -27.78
C GLU A 76 -21.40 -6.64 -28.52
N GLU A 77 -22.09 -5.50 -28.38
CA GLU A 77 -23.34 -5.22 -29.11
C GLU A 77 -23.13 -4.91 -30.62
N LYS A 78 -21.89 -4.74 -31.09
CA LYS A 78 -21.60 -4.39 -32.49
C LYS A 78 -21.31 -5.59 -33.39
N ASP A 79 -21.29 -6.81 -32.85
CA ASP A 79 -21.04 -8.07 -33.59
C ASP A 79 -22.34 -8.87 -33.87
N VAL A 80 -23.51 -8.23 -33.79
CA VAL A 80 -24.80 -8.80 -34.23
C VAL A 80 -25.29 -8.07 -35.48
N ASP A 81 -24.78 -8.48 -36.65
CA ASP A 81 -25.42 -8.34 -37.97
C ASP A 81 -24.99 -9.51 -38.88
#